data_AF-A0A8J7T8L6-F1
#
_entry.id   AF-A0A8J7T8L6-F1
#
_cell.length_a   1.000
_cell.length_b   1.000
_cell.length_c   1.000
_cell.angle_alpha   90.00
_cell.angle_beta   90.00
_cell.angle_gamma   90.00
#
_symmetry.space_group_name_H-M   'P 1'
#
loop_
_entity.id
_entity.type
_entity.pdbx_description
1 polymer ?
#
loop_
_entity_poly.entity_id
_entity_poly.type
_entity_poly.pdbx_seq_one_letter_code
_entity_poly.pdbx_strand_id
1 'polypeptide(L)'
;MADQVKRELKRLQQGKATGPDNVCPRVLRACADQLSRVLQRLFNLSLCLEKVPVLWKTSCLVLVPKKGRPSVLNDYRPVALTSHVMKALERLVLSHLRPLVSSSLDTLQFAYQPNVGVKDAIIYMLQRAYSHLDKAGNGHLLYKKGQSRLYFLRRLRSFNVCSKMLHMFYHSVVVSAIFYAVVCWGSGIRAVDSNRLNKLIRRASSVIGSGLDPLEVVAERTMVSKPEAIMDNVSHPLYDMLVEMKSTFSNRLIHPWCDRERYRRSFLPSAIRLYNASTLRLGRGNIDSDLFLD
;
A
#
# COMPACT_ATOMS: atom_id res chain seq x y z
N MET A 1 0.57 17.78 -24.27
CA MET A 1 1.44 16.58 -24.19
C MET A 1 2.86 16.87 -23.70
N ALA A 2 3.50 18.00 -24.05
CA ALA A 2 4.81 18.40 -23.48
C ALA A 2 4.83 18.35 -21.93
N ASP A 3 3.80 18.91 -21.28
CA ASP A 3 3.70 18.88 -19.82
C ASP A 3 3.49 17.48 -19.24
N GLN A 4 2.80 16.60 -19.98
CA GLN A 4 2.66 15.20 -19.58
C GLN A 4 4.02 14.49 -19.64
N VAL A 5 4.79 14.68 -20.72
CA VAL A 5 6.15 14.15 -20.86
C VAL A 5 7.03 14.67 -19.71
N LYS A 6 7.01 15.99 -19.47
CA LYS A 6 7.75 16.61 -18.37
C LYS A 6 7.42 16.00 -17.01
N ARG A 7 6.13 15.78 -16.70
CA ARG A 7 5.70 15.10 -15.47
C ARG A 7 6.24 13.68 -15.38
N GLU A 8 6.19 12.93 -16.47
CA GLU A 8 6.71 11.56 -16.51
C GLU A 8 8.23 11.49 -16.31
N LEU A 9 8.98 12.45 -16.84
CA LEU A 9 10.43 12.57 -16.59
C LEU A 9 10.73 12.95 -15.14
N LYS A 10 9.98 13.91 -14.57
CA LYS A 10 10.15 14.33 -13.16
C LYS A 10 9.83 13.21 -12.16
N ARG A 11 8.98 12.25 -12.54
CA ARG A 11 8.63 11.08 -11.71
C ARG A 11 9.69 9.97 -11.72
N LEU A 12 10.71 10.04 -12.58
CA LEU A 12 11.75 9.01 -12.65
C LEU A 12 12.52 8.89 -11.32
N GLN A 13 12.77 7.64 -10.93
CA GLN A 13 13.58 7.30 -9.77
C GLN A 13 15.06 7.36 -10.16
N GLN A 14 15.80 8.28 -9.55
CA GLN A 14 17.17 8.61 -9.96
C GLN A 14 18.18 7.47 -9.71
N GLY A 15 17.94 6.62 -8.71
CA GLY A 15 18.81 5.50 -8.36
C GLY A 15 18.56 4.21 -9.15
N LYS A 16 17.82 4.27 -10.28
CA LYS A 16 17.55 3.09 -11.11
C LYS A 16 18.64 2.89 -12.17
N ALA A 17 18.94 1.63 -12.45
CA ALA A 17 19.91 1.22 -13.46
C ALA A 17 19.47 1.65 -14.86
N THR A 18 20.44 2.04 -15.69
CA THR A 18 20.24 2.42 -17.11
C THR A 18 19.81 1.24 -17.97
N GLY A 19 19.09 1.55 -19.05
CA GLY A 19 18.82 0.59 -20.12
C GLY A 19 20.02 0.46 -21.07
N PRO A 20 19.87 -0.29 -22.17
CA PRO A 20 20.91 -0.46 -23.19
C PRO A 20 21.28 0.82 -23.93
N ASP A 21 20.48 1.88 -23.80
CA ASP A 21 20.76 3.22 -24.35
C ASP A 21 21.74 4.04 -23.48
N ASN A 22 22.14 3.53 -22.31
CA ASN A 22 22.99 4.22 -21.34
C ASN A 22 22.45 5.58 -20.86
N VAL A 23 21.15 5.85 -21.04
CA VAL A 23 20.54 7.11 -20.63
C VAL A 23 20.08 7.04 -19.17
N CYS A 24 20.80 7.77 -18.30
CA CYS A 24 20.55 7.78 -16.86
C CYS A 24 19.24 8.51 -16.50
N PRO A 25 18.37 7.93 -15.64
CA PRO A 25 17.13 8.58 -15.21
C PRO A 25 17.40 9.88 -14.45
N ARG A 26 18.58 10.03 -13.83
CA ARG A 26 19.02 11.28 -13.20
C ARG A 26 19.09 12.42 -14.22
N VAL A 27 19.69 12.17 -15.39
CA VAL A 27 19.85 13.17 -16.46
C VAL A 27 18.48 13.53 -17.04
N LEU A 28 17.65 12.54 -17.34
CA LEU A 28 16.29 12.77 -17.86
C LEU A 28 15.43 13.61 -16.90
N ARG A 29 15.55 13.37 -15.59
CA ARG A 29 14.85 14.13 -14.57
C ARG A 29 15.40 15.55 -14.41
N ALA A 30 16.72 15.71 -14.40
CA ALA A 30 17.37 17.01 -14.27
C ALA A 30 17.10 17.92 -15.48
N CYS A 31 17.12 17.33 -16.68
CA CYS A 31 16.88 18.04 -17.94
C CYS A 31 15.43 17.92 -18.42
N ALA A 32 14.48 17.63 -17.52
CA ALA A 32 13.08 17.36 -17.90
C ALA A 32 12.43 18.56 -18.60
N ASP A 33 12.76 19.77 -18.16
CA ASP A 33 12.24 21.01 -18.73
C ASP A 33 12.69 21.17 -20.20
N GLN A 34 13.96 20.92 -20.50
CA GLN A 34 14.58 21.04 -21.82
C GLN A 34 14.19 19.89 -22.75
N LEU A 35 14.19 18.65 -22.25
CA LEU A 35 13.97 17.45 -23.04
C LEU A 35 12.49 17.19 -23.34
N SER A 36 11.57 17.76 -22.56
CA SER A 36 10.13 17.48 -22.69
C SER A 36 9.57 17.72 -24.09
N ARG A 37 9.91 18.85 -24.72
CA ARG A 37 9.44 19.20 -26.07
C ARG A 37 10.06 18.31 -27.14
N VAL A 38 11.35 17.99 -27.02
CA VAL A 38 12.06 17.12 -27.96
C VAL A 38 11.47 15.71 -27.92
N LEU A 39 11.34 15.14 -26.72
CA LEU A 39 10.78 13.80 -26.53
C LEU A 39 9.30 13.74 -26.93
N GLN A 40 8.51 14.77 -26.66
CA GLN A 40 7.14 14.86 -27.18
C GLN A 40 7.10 14.73 -28.70
N ARG A 41 7.95 15.47 -29.41
CA ARG A 41 7.99 15.44 -30.87
C ARG A 41 8.40 14.07 -31.40
N LEU A 42 9.38 13.43 -30.75
CA LEU A 42 9.82 12.07 -31.07
C LEU A 42 8.72 11.03 -30.79
N PHE A 43 8.01 11.14 -29.66
CA PHE A 43 6.90 10.25 -29.33
C PHE A 43 5.76 10.36 -30.34
N ASN A 44 5.37 11.58 -30.69
CA ASN A 44 4.34 11.80 -31.70
C ASN A 44 4.77 11.26 -33.05
N LEU A 45 6.01 11.51 -33.46
CA LEU A 45 6.54 10.97 -34.72
C LEU A 45 6.53 9.44 -34.71
N SER A 46 6.96 8.81 -33.61
CA SER A 46 6.95 7.36 -33.46
C SER A 46 5.54 6.77 -33.58
N LEU A 47 4.54 7.42 -32.97
CA LEU A 47 3.13 7.02 -33.05
C LEU A 47 2.56 7.23 -34.47
N CYS A 48 2.79 8.39 -35.09
CA CYS A 48 2.32 8.71 -36.43
C CYS A 48 2.94 7.80 -37.51
N LEU A 49 4.19 7.39 -37.33
CA LEU A 49 4.88 6.48 -38.25
C LEU A 49 4.67 4.99 -37.91
N GLU A 50 3.96 4.70 -36.81
CA GLU A 50 3.75 3.34 -36.29
C GLU A 50 5.07 2.58 -36.06
N LYS A 51 6.14 3.30 -35.74
CA LYS A 51 7.50 2.77 -35.63
C LYS A 51 8.13 3.17 -34.31
N VAL A 52 8.40 2.16 -33.47
CA VAL A 52 9.20 2.33 -32.25
C VAL A 52 10.69 2.17 -32.58
N PRO A 53 11.54 3.16 -32.25
CA PRO A 53 12.99 3.06 -32.44
C PRO A 53 13.58 1.79 -31.83
N VAL A 54 14.53 1.17 -32.52
CA VAL A 54 15.16 -0.10 -32.07
C VAL A 54 15.70 0.03 -30.64
N LEU A 55 16.44 1.11 -30.35
CA LEU A 55 16.99 1.38 -29.02
C LEU A 55 15.93 1.43 -27.90
N TRP A 56 14.68 1.76 -28.21
CA TRP A 56 13.60 1.84 -27.22
C TRP A 56 12.97 0.48 -26.93
N LYS A 57 12.93 -0.41 -27.94
CA LYS A 57 12.41 -1.78 -27.79
C LYS A 57 13.48 -2.81 -27.41
N THR A 58 14.77 -2.46 -27.45
CA THR A 58 15.85 -3.30 -26.93
C THR A 58 15.87 -3.30 -25.40
N SER A 59 16.15 -4.45 -24.80
CA SER A 59 16.33 -4.58 -23.35
C SER A 59 17.61 -5.33 -23.00
N CYS A 60 18.21 -4.99 -21.86
CA CYS A 60 19.31 -5.75 -21.28
C CYS A 60 18.78 -6.69 -20.19
N LEU A 61 19.03 -7.99 -20.31
CA LEU A 61 18.58 -8.99 -19.36
C LEU A 61 19.57 -9.11 -18.19
N VAL A 62 19.11 -8.78 -16.99
CA VAL A 62 19.90 -8.92 -15.76
C VAL A 62 19.29 -9.99 -14.87
N LEU A 63 20.10 -10.97 -14.47
CA LEU A 63 19.69 -12.05 -13.58
C LEU A 63 19.87 -11.63 -12.11
N VAL A 64 18.77 -11.45 -11.39
CA VAL A 64 18.78 -11.07 -9.96
C VAL A 64 18.55 -12.31 -9.08
N PRO A 65 19.47 -12.68 -8.17
CA PRO A 65 19.29 -13.83 -7.29
C PRO A 65 18.03 -13.71 -6.40
N LYS A 66 17.20 -14.76 -6.34
CA LYS A 66 16.06 -14.87 -5.41
C LYS A 66 16.50 -15.25 -3.99
N LYS A 67 17.63 -15.97 -3.89
CA LYS A 67 18.17 -16.54 -2.64
C LYS A 67 19.69 -16.34 -2.59
N GLY A 68 20.28 -16.44 -1.39
CA GLY A 68 21.69 -16.11 -1.17
C GLY A 68 22.69 -17.00 -1.90
N ARG A 69 22.33 -18.26 -2.20
CA ARG A 69 23.15 -19.21 -2.97
C ARG A 69 22.30 -19.80 -4.10
N PRO A 70 22.18 -19.13 -5.25
CA PRO A 70 21.48 -19.66 -6.41
C PRO A 70 22.27 -20.84 -7.01
N SER A 71 21.58 -21.92 -7.35
CA SER A 71 22.17 -23.15 -7.89
C SER A 71 21.63 -23.51 -9.27
N VAL A 72 20.41 -23.08 -9.59
CA VAL A 72 19.75 -23.32 -10.89
C VAL A 72 19.22 -22.02 -11.46
N LEU A 73 18.98 -21.96 -12.79
CA LEU A 73 18.48 -20.75 -13.46
C LEU A 73 17.17 -20.22 -12.86
N ASN A 74 16.29 -21.11 -12.39
CA ASN A 74 15.04 -20.74 -11.72
C ASN A 74 15.23 -20.00 -10.38
N ASP A 75 16.43 -20.03 -9.80
CA ASP A 75 16.77 -19.23 -8.62
C ASP A 75 17.03 -17.76 -8.94
N TYR A 76 17.04 -17.38 -10.22
CA TYR A 76 17.16 -16.00 -10.66
C TYR A 76 15.80 -15.45 -11.08
N ARG A 77 15.62 -14.14 -10.87
CA ARG A 77 14.57 -13.35 -11.53
C ARG A 77 15.20 -12.69 -12.75
N PRO A 78 14.73 -13.00 -13.97
CA PRO A 78 15.10 -12.22 -15.14
C PRO A 78 14.48 -10.82 -14.99
N VAL A 79 15.31 -9.78 -15.03
CA VAL A 79 14.88 -8.38 -15.06
C VAL A 79 15.32 -7.77 -16.39
N ALA A 80 14.36 -7.45 -17.24
CA ALA A 80 14.62 -6.73 -18.49
C ALA A 80 14.75 -5.23 -18.21
N LEU A 81 15.95 -4.68 -18.39
CA LEU A 81 16.20 -3.24 -18.33
C LEU A 81 15.91 -2.62 -19.70
N THR A 82 14.77 -1.96 -19.83
CA THR A 82 14.40 -1.16 -21.01
C THR A 82 14.77 0.31 -20.84
N SER A 83 14.85 1.04 -21.96
CA SER A 83 15.08 2.49 -22.00
C SER A 83 14.10 3.25 -21.09
N HIS A 84 14.60 4.23 -20.35
CA HIS A 84 13.75 5.11 -19.54
C HIS A 84 12.86 6.01 -20.40
N VAL A 85 13.30 6.32 -21.62
CA VAL A 85 12.51 7.07 -22.60
C VAL A 85 11.33 6.22 -23.07
N MET A 86 11.56 4.92 -23.37
CA MET A 86 10.48 3.99 -23.71
C MET A 86 9.48 3.84 -22.56
N LYS A 87 9.95 3.64 -21.32
CA LYS A 87 9.07 3.57 -20.14
C LYS A 87 8.21 4.82 -19.95
N ALA A 88 8.73 5.99 -20.32
CA ALA A 88 7.96 7.23 -20.28
C ALA A 88 6.83 7.21 -21.33
N LEU A 89 7.12 6.78 -22.56
CA LEU A 89 6.12 6.60 -23.62
C LEU A 89 5.04 5.59 -23.22
N GLU A 90 5.43 4.41 -22.71
CA GLU A 90 4.50 3.37 -22.24
C GLU A 90 3.54 3.89 -21.17
N ARG A 91 4.04 4.68 -20.20
CA ARG A 91 3.19 5.28 -19.16
C ARG A 91 2.23 6.33 -19.72
N LEU A 92 2.66 7.13 -20.70
CA LEU A 92 1.77 8.06 -21.39
C LEU A 92 0.67 7.29 -22.14
N VAL A 93 1.02 6.28 -22.92
CA VAL A 93 0.05 5.44 -23.63
C VAL A 93 -0.91 4.76 -22.65
N LEU A 94 -0.39 4.16 -21.57
CA LEU A 94 -1.21 3.54 -20.53
C LEU A 94 -2.21 4.52 -19.92
N SER A 95 -1.82 5.79 -19.70
CA SER A 95 -2.72 6.80 -19.15
C SER A 95 -3.91 7.12 -20.07
N HIS A 96 -3.77 6.93 -21.39
CA HIS A 96 -4.85 7.10 -22.36
C HIS A 96 -5.65 5.81 -22.59
N LEU A 97 -5.00 4.63 -22.53
CA LEU A 97 -5.67 3.34 -22.73
C LEU A 97 -6.49 2.90 -21.51
N ARG A 98 -6.04 3.20 -20.29
CA ARG A 98 -6.66 2.70 -19.06
C ARG A 98 -8.14 3.08 -18.92
N PRO A 99 -8.58 4.32 -19.20
CA PRO A 99 -10.00 4.68 -19.15
C PRO A 99 -10.86 3.96 -20.20
N LEU A 100 -10.27 3.55 -21.32
CA LEU A 100 -10.99 2.87 -22.40
C LEU A 100 -11.31 1.41 -22.07
N VAL A 101 -10.47 0.77 -21.25
CA VAL A 101 -10.62 -0.64 -20.87
C VAL A 101 -11.18 -0.82 -19.46
N SER A 102 -11.36 0.25 -18.68
CA SER A 102 -11.73 0.13 -17.26
C SER A 102 -13.06 -0.59 -17.03
N SER A 103 -14.00 -0.48 -17.96
CA SER A 103 -15.30 -1.17 -17.88
C SER A 103 -15.23 -2.66 -18.19
N SER A 104 -14.17 -3.14 -18.85
CA SER A 104 -13.98 -4.54 -19.21
C SER A 104 -13.00 -5.28 -18.30
N LEU A 105 -12.43 -4.60 -17.30
CA LEU A 105 -11.57 -5.25 -16.31
C LEU A 105 -12.39 -6.10 -15.35
N ASP A 106 -11.83 -7.24 -14.96
CA ASP A 106 -12.41 -8.10 -13.91
C ASP A 106 -12.54 -7.28 -12.61
N THR A 107 -13.75 -7.31 -12.03
CA THR A 107 -14.06 -6.62 -10.76
C THR A 107 -13.20 -7.13 -9.61
N LEU A 108 -12.66 -8.35 -9.69
CA LEU A 108 -11.75 -8.95 -8.72
C LEU A 108 -10.26 -8.84 -9.13
N GLN A 109 -9.92 -8.04 -10.12
CA GLN A 109 -8.53 -7.76 -10.47
C GLN A 109 -7.89 -6.82 -9.44
N PHE A 110 -7.21 -7.37 -8.44
CA PHE A 110 -6.48 -6.56 -7.45
C PHE A 110 -5.09 -6.09 -7.92
N ALA A 111 -4.47 -6.85 -8.83
CA ALA A 111 -3.13 -6.55 -9.31
C ALA A 111 -3.15 -5.42 -10.36
N TYR A 112 -2.11 -4.57 -10.32
CA TYR A 112 -1.91 -3.47 -11.27
C TYR A 112 -3.02 -2.40 -11.29
N GLN A 113 -3.92 -2.41 -10.29
CA GLN A 113 -4.91 -1.38 -10.08
C GLN A 113 -4.34 -0.19 -9.28
N PRO A 114 -4.78 1.05 -9.55
CA PRO A 114 -4.27 2.21 -8.84
C PRO A 114 -4.84 2.19 -7.42
N ASN A 115 -3.99 2.42 -6.42
CA ASN A 115 -4.39 2.45 -5.00
C ASN A 115 -5.00 1.13 -4.46
N VAL A 116 -4.87 0.02 -5.20
CA VAL A 116 -5.23 -1.33 -4.76
C VAL A 116 -3.95 -2.14 -4.64
N GLY A 117 -3.83 -2.92 -3.57
CA GLY A 117 -2.65 -3.73 -3.30
C GLY A 117 -2.98 -5.15 -2.88
N VAL A 118 -1.93 -5.92 -2.63
CA VAL A 118 -2.02 -7.32 -2.17
C VAL A 118 -2.83 -7.43 -0.85
N LYS A 119 -2.80 -6.40 -0.01
CA LYS A 119 -3.62 -6.36 1.21
C LYS A 119 -5.10 -6.45 0.92
N ASP A 120 -5.58 -5.81 -0.15
CA ASP A 120 -7.00 -5.77 -0.51
C ASP A 120 -7.48 -7.14 -0.98
N ALA A 121 -6.66 -7.81 -1.78
CA ALA A 121 -6.88 -9.21 -2.16
C ALA A 121 -6.93 -10.12 -0.92
N ILE A 122 -6.01 -9.93 0.04
CA ILE A 122 -6.02 -10.70 1.29
C ILE A 122 -7.26 -10.40 2.13
N ILE A 123 -7.67 -9.13 2.25
CA ILE A 123 -8.89 -8.73 2.98
C ILE A 123 -10.09 -9.43 2.35
N TYR A 124 -10.25 -9.36 1.03
CA TYR A 124 -11.35 -10.00 0.31
C TYR A 124 -11.35 -11.51 0.52
N MET A 125 -10.21 -12.17 0.29
CA MET A 125 -10.09 -13.62 0.43
C MET A 125 -10.32 -14.07 1.87
N LEU A 126 -9.82 -13.34 2.87
CA LEU A 126 -10.09 -13.65 4.28
C LEU A 126 -11.53 -13.37 4.66
N GLN A 127 -12.16 -12.32 4.13
CA GLN A 127 -13.58 -12.07 4.33
C GLN A 127 -14.41 -13.25 3.81
N ARG A 128 -14.08 -13.73 2.60
CA ARG A 128 -14.72 -14.91 1.99
C ARG A 128 -14.40 -16.19 2.74
N ALA A 129 -13.15 -16.41 3.15
CA ALA A 129 -12.77 -17.60 3.91
C ALA A 129 -13.40 -17.61 5.31
N TYR A 130 -13.40 -16.47 6.01
CA TYR A 130 -14.06 -16.29 7.30
C TYR A 130 -15.58 -16.18 7.19
N SER A 131 -16.21 -16.03 6.03
CA SER A 131 -17.64 -16.34 5.95
C SER A 131 -17.88 -17.85 6.01
N HIS A 132 -16.87 -18.67 5.70
CA HIS A 132 -17.02 -20.11 5.49
C HIS A 132 -16.27 -21.03 6.49
N LEU A 133 -15.22 -20.59 7.20
CA LEU A 133 -14.27 -21.47 7.93
C LEU A 133 -13.85 -21.06 9.36
N ASP A 134 -13.51 -22.06 10.20
CA ASP A 134 -12.84 -21.96 11.52
C ASP A 134 -11.34 -21.61 11.52
N LYS A 135 -10.93 -20.69 12.43
CA LYS A 135 -9.64 -19.96 12.47
C LYS A 135 -8.42 -20.81 12.84
N ALA A 136 -7.23 -20.43 12.33
CA ALA A 136 -5.94 -20.63 13.01
C ALA A 136 -4.78 -19.70 12.54
N GLY A 137 -3.85 -19.36 13.45
CA GLY A 137 -2.40 -19.58 13.20
C GLY A 137 -1.40 -18.42 13.06
N ASN A 138 -1.78 -17.19 12.72
CA ASN A 138 -0.79 -16.22 12.19
C ASN A 138 0.03 -15.40 13.22
N GLY A 139 -0.40 -15.33 14.49
CA GLY A 139 0.19 -14.43 15.49
C GLY A 139 1.66 -14.70 15.83
N HIS A 140 2.07 -15.97 15.86
CA HIS A 140 3.45 -16.37 16.19
C HIS A 140 4.47 -15.95 15.12
N LEU A 141 4.11 -16.05 13.83
CA LEU A 141 4.96 -15.65 12.71
C LEU A 141 5.20 -14.13 12.68
N LEU A 142 4.15 -13.34 12.97
CA LEU A 142 4.24 -11.88 13.10
C LEU A 142 5.19 -11.47 14.22
N TYR A 143 5.08 -12.13 15.38
CA TYR A 143 5.99 -11.89 16.50
C TYR A 143 7.46 -12.16 16.12
N LYS A 144 7.76 -13.29 15.47
CA LYS A 144 9.12 -13.60 15.00
C LYS A 144 9.67 -12.54 14.04
N LYS A 145 8.87 -12.07 13.08
CA LYS A 145 9.25 -10.98 12.17
C LYS A 145 9.51 -9.67 12.91
N GLY A 146 8.64 -9.31 13.85
CA GLY A 146 8.81 -8.12 14.68
C GLY A 146 10.12 -8.16 15.49
N GLN A 147 10.48 -9.30 16.08
CA GLN A 147 11.70 -9.44 16.87
C GLN A 147 12.95 -9.20 16.02
N SER A 148 12.99 -9.73 14.79
CA SER A 148 14.08 -9.48 13.84
C SER A 148 14.27 -7.99 13.54
N ARG A 149 13.19 -7.21 13.43
CA ARG A 149 13.27 -5.76 13.17
C ARG A 149 13.63 -4.95 14.41
N LEU A 150 13.15 -5.38 15.58
CA LEU A 150 13.50 -4.78 16.86
C LEU A 150 15.01 -4.88 17.16
N TYR A 151 15.66 -5.96 16.71
CA TYR A 151 17.13 -6.08 16.81
C TYR A 151 17.84 -4.92 16.13
N PHE A 152 17.47 -4.55 14.91
CA PHE A 152 18.07 -3.42 14.20
C PHE A 152 17.80 -2.09 14.91
N LEU A 153 16.59 -1.89 15.43
CA LEU A 153 16.26 -0.69 16.21
C LEU A 153 17.16 -0.55 17.45
N ARG A 154 17.41 -1.65 18.17
CA ARG A 154 18.34 -1.69 19.30
C ARG A 154 19.78 -1.41 18.88
N ARG A 155 20.22 -1.98 17.75
CA ARG A 155 21.56 -1.75 17.21
C ARG A 155 21.76 -0.29 16.82
N LEU A 156 20.77 0.35 16.21
CA LEU A 156 20.82 1.78 15.92
C LEU A 156 20.92 2.63 17.18
N ARG A 157 20.18 2.27 18.24
CA ARG A 157 20.31 2.95 19.54
C ARG A 157 21.72 2.81 20.13
N SER A 158 22.37 1.65 19.98
CA SER A 158 23.76 1.46 20.45
C SER A 158 24.79 2.32 19.71
N PHE A 159 24.45 2.88 18.55
CA PHE A 159 25.28 3.83 17.81
C PHE A 159 24.91 5.30 18.11
N ASN A 160 24.18 5.56 19.20
CA ASN A 160 23.76 6.91 19.61
C ASN A 160 22.91 7.68 18.57
N VAL A 161 22.15 6.95 17.73
CA VAL A 161 21.19 7.58 16.80
C VAL A 161 20.10 8.31 17.60
N CYS A 162 19.76 9.54 17.19
CA CYS A 162 18.80 10.37 17.90
C CYS A 162 17.38 9.77 17.88
N SER A 163 16.58 10.07 18.91
CA SER A 163 15.23 9.51 19.09
C SER A 163 14.32 9.77 17.88
N LYS A 164 14.42 10.94 17.24
CA LYS A 164 13.64 11.28 16.04
C LYS A 164 13.90 10.33 14.87
N MET A 165 15.17 9.99 14.61
CA MET A 165 15.55 9.03 13.57
C MET A 165 15.16 7.59 13.95
N LEU A 166 15.28 7.22 15.23
CA LEU A 166 14.81 5.91 15.71
C LEU A 166 13.29 5.76 15.58
N HIS A 167 12.54 6.82 15.86
CA HIS A 167 11.09 6.87 15.66
C HIS A 167 10.74 6.74 14.18
N MET A 168 11.44 7.45 13.28
CA MET A 168 11.27 7.26 11.84
C MET A 168 11.60 5.83 11.38
N PHE A 169 12.66 5.22 11.90
CA PHE A 169 13.01 3.83 11.61
C PHE A 169 11.94 2.86 12.11
N TYR A 170 11.42 3.07 13.32
CA TYR A 170 10.34 2.27 13.86
C TYR A 170 9.11 2.31 12.95
N HIS A 171 8.65 3.49 12.55
CA HIS A 171 7.49 3.62 11.66
C HIS A 171 7.73 3.04 10.26
N SER A 172 8.91 3.26 9.69
CA SER A 172 9.21 2.82 8.32
C SER A 172 9.55 1.33 8.21
N VAL A 173 10.08 0.68 9.26
CA VAL A 173 10.60 -0.70 9.20
C VAL A 173 9.91 -1.66 10.15
N VAL A 174 9.65 -1.24 11.38
CA VAL A 174 9.05 -2.11 12.41
C VAL A 174 7.53 -2.11 12.26
N VAL A 175 6.92 -0.92 12.21
CA VAL A 175 5.47 -0.77 12.03
C VAL A 175 5.05 -1.31 10.68
N SER A 176 5.79 -0.98 9.61
CA SER A 176 5.50 -1.49 8.28
C SER A 176 5.56 -3.01 8.18
N ALA A 177 6.34 -3.72 9.01
CA ALA A 177 6.43 -5.17 9.01
C ALA A 177 5.40 -5.85 9.92
N ILE A 178 5.13 -5.25 11.08
CA ILE A 178 4.18 -5.80 12.06
C ILE A 178 2.75 -5.47 11.63
N PHE A 179 2.47 -4.19 11.32
CA PHE A 179 1.12 -3.69 11.05
C PHE A 179 0.74 -3.68 9.58
N TYR A 180 1.60 -4.19 8.67
CA TYR A 180 1.32 -4.23 7.22
C TYR A 180 -0.12 -4.66 6.94
N ALA A 181 -0.54 -5.80 7.47
CA ALA A 181 -1.85 -6.37 7.23
C ALA A 181 -2.72 -6.37 8.50
N VAL A 182 -2.53 -5.42 9.43
CA VAL A 182 -3.27 -5.42 10.71
C VAL A 182 -4.78 -5.40 10.51
N VAL A 183 -5.28 -4.77 9.46
CA VAL A 183 -6.67 -4.82 9.01
C VAL A 183 -7.18 -6.24 8.72
N CYS A 184 -6.30 -7.15 8.32
CA CYS A 184 -6.64 -8.53 7.94
C CYS A 184 -6.71 -9.48 9.14
N TRP A 185 -5.89 -9.25 10.18
CA TRP A 185 -5.72 -10.18 11.30
C TRP A 185 -5.97 -9.56 12.67
N GLY A 186 -6.05 -8.24 12.80
CA GLY A 186 -6.13 -7.50 14.06
C GLY A 186 -7.39 -7.82 14.86
N SER A 187 -8.57 -7.75 14.23
CA SER A 187 -9.83 -8.21 14.84
C SER A 187 -9.85 -9.73 15.09
N GLY A 188 -8.97 -10.45 14.41
CA GLY A 188 -8.88 -11.89 14.40
C GLY A 188 -7.99 -12.48 15.49
N ILE A 189 -7.11 -11.68 16.10
CA ILE A 189 -5.99 -12.15 16.91
C ILE A 189 -6.44 -12.73 18.26
N ARG A 190 -5.72 -13.75 18.74
CA ARG A 190 -5.91 -14.29 20.10
C ARG A 190 -5.29 -13.33 21.13
N ALA A 191 -5.89 -13.24 22.31
CA ALA A 191 -5.38 -12.39 23.40
C ALA A 191 -3.91 -12.70 23.74
N VAL A 192 -3.50 -13.97 23.72
CA VAL A 192 -2.10 -14.39 23.94
C VAL A 192 -1.15 -13.79 22.92
N ASP A 193 -1.52 -13.80 21.64
CA ASP A 193 -0.69 -13.26 20.56
C ASP A 193 -0.70 -11.71 20.55
N SER A 194 -1.85 -11.08 20.84
CA SER A 194 -1.89 -9.63 21.06
C SER A 194 -0.95 -9.22 22.18
N ASN A 195 -1.01 -9.89 23.33
CA ASN A 195 -0.15 -9.60 24.47
C ASN A 195 1.34 -9.74 24.13
N ARG A 196 1.71 -10.72 23.29
CA ARG A 196 3.09 -10.87 22.79
C ARG A 196 3.53 -9.71 21.89
N LEU A 197 2.67 -9.24 20.99
CA LEU A 197 2.96 -8.08 20.14
C LEU A 197 3.01 -6.79 20.94
N ASN A 198 2.12 -6.59 21.90
CA ASN A 198 2.15 -5.46 22.82
C ASN A 198 3.40 -5.43 23.70
N LYS A 199 3.94 -6.60 24.08
CA LYS A 199 5.27 -6.67 24.74
C LYS A 199 6.40 -6.19 23.80
N LEU A 200 6.32 -6.49 22.51
CA LEU A 200 7.29 -6.03 21.51
C LEU A 200 7.23 -4.52 21.32
N ILE A 201 6.02 -3.95 21.21
CA ILE A 201 5.80 -2.50 21.10
C ILE A 201 6.36 -1.78 22.32
N ARG A 202 6.10 -2.29 23.54
CA ARG A 202 6.67 -1.74 24.77
C ARG A 202 8.20 -1.76 24.78
N ARG A 203 8.81 -2.84 24.29
CA ARG A 203 10.28 -2.91 24.13
C ARG A 203 10.80 -1.89 23.12
N ALA A 204 10.09 -1.68 22.01
CA ALA A 204 10.47 -0.66 21.03
C ALA A 204 10.35 0.75 21.61
N SER A 205 9.26 1.03 22.34
CA SER A 205 9.02 2.30 23.03
C SER A 205 10.16 2.64 23.99
N SER A 206 10.61 1.67 24.78
CA SER A 206 11.78 1.82 25.66
C SER A 206 13.08 2.15 24.90
N VAL A 207 13.30 1.58 23.72
CA VAL A 207 14.51 1.84 22.91
C VAL A 207 14.48 3.24 22.29
N ILE A 208 13.31 3.72 21.89
CA ILE A 208 13.12 5.04 21.25
C ILE A 208 13.09 6.15 22.31
N GLY A 209 12.59 5.86 23.51
CA GLY A 209 12.35 6.85 24.57
C GLY A 209 11.06 7.65 24.37
N SER A 210 10.09 7.11 23.64
CA SER A 210 8.79 7.77 23.39
C SER A 210 7.65 6.77 23.55
N GLY A 211 6.48 7.27 23.98
CA GLY A 211 5.24 6.48 23.98
C GLY A 211 4.89 6.00 22.58
N LEU A 212 4.48 4.75 22.44
CA LEU A 212 4.01 4.17 21.18
C LEU A 212 2.60 3.64 21.38
N ASP A 213 1.77 3.81 20.34
CA ASP A 213 0.40 3.30 20.33
C ASP A 213 0.39 1.77 20.50
N PRO A 214 -0.43 1.22 21.42
CA PRO A 214 -0.67 -0.20 21.53
C PRO A 214 -1.21 -0.81 20.23
N LEU A 215 -1.11 -2.14 20.13
CA LEU A 215 -1.55 -2.89 18.95
C LEU A 215 -3.01 -2.56 18.58
N GLU A 216 -3.87 -2.51 19.59
CA GLU A 216 -5.30 -2.27 19.47
C GLU A 216 -5.60 -0.91 18.84
N VAL A 217 -4.95 0.15 19.33
CA VAL A 217 -5.14 1.52 18.84
C VAL A 217 -4.72 1.63 17.36
N VAL A 218 -3.58 1.05 17.00
CA VAL A 218 -3.10 1.04 15.61
C VAL A 218 -4.02 0.21 14.72
N ALA A 219 -4.47 -0.94 15.21
CA ALA A 219 -5.39 -1.82 14.48
C ALA A 219 -6.73 -1.12 14.21
N GLU A 220 -7.30 -0.46 15.21
CA GLU A 220 -8.55 0.30 15.08
C GLU A 220 -8.41 1.46 14.11
N ARG A 221 -7.38 2.31 14.27
CA ARG A 221 -7.12 3.45 13.37
C ARG A 221 -6.96 2.99 11.91
N THR A 222 -6.23 1.90 11.70
CA THR A 222 -6.02 1.33 10.35
C THR A 222 -7.30 0.68 9.81
N MET A 223 -8.13 0.09 10.68
CA MET A 223 -9.43 -0.47 10.31
C MET A 223 -10.47 0.57 9.97
N VAL A 224 -10.45 1.76 10.57
CA VAL A 224 -11.38 2.86 10.23
C VAL A 224 -10.99 3.56 8.94
N SER A 225 -9.70 3.83 8.75
CA SER A 225 -9.20 4.50 7.53
C SER A 225 -9.34 3.66 6.26
N LYS A 226 -9.46 2.34 6.39
CA LYS A 226 -9.50 1.45 5.22
C LYS A 226 -10.85 1.50 4.47
N PRO A 227 -12.02 1.40 5.12
CA PRO A 227 -13.31 1.68 4.50
C PRO A 227 -13.38 3.05 3.83
N GLU A 228 -12.90 4.11 4.48
CA GLU A 228 -12.83 5.45 3.91
C GLU A 228 -12.07 5.45 2.59
N ALA A 229 -10.85 4.91 2.59
CA ALA A 229 -10.04 4.79 1.38
C ALA A 229 -10.65 3.93 0.27
N ILE A 230 -11.51 2.95 0.60
CA ILE A 230 -12.25 2.15 -0.38
C ILE A 230 -13.42 2.97 -0.95
N MET A 231 -14.19 3.64 -0.09
CA MET A 231 -15.34 4.47 -0.49
C MET A 231 -14.91 5.72 -1.27
N ASP A 232 -13.70 6.24 -1.05
CA ASP A 232 -13.13 7.34 -1.83
C ASP A 232 -12.63 6.89 -3.22
N ASN A 233 -12.65 5.59 -3.52
CA ASN A 233 -12.19 5.01 -4.78
C ASN A 233 -13.30 4.18 -5.44
N VAL A 234 -14.10 4.82 -6.29
CA VAL A 234 -15.21 4.20 -7.04
C VAL A 234 -14.76 2.98 -7.87
N SER A 235 -13.49 2.94 -8.30
CA SER A 235 -12.95 1.82 -9.07
C SER A 235 -12.40 0.68 -8.21
N HIS A 236 -12.54 0.73 -6.88
CA HIS A 236 -12.04 -0.31 -6.00
C HIS A 236 -12.91 -1.58 -6.08
N PRO A 237 -12.33 -2.80 -6.15
CA PRO A 237 -13.05 -4.08 -6.14
C PRO A 237 -14.07 -4.34 -5.01
N LEU A 238 -14.06 -3.50 -3.98
CA LEU A 238 -14.89 -3.63 -2.77
C LEU A 238 -15.81 -2.41 -2.58
N TYR A 239 -15.83 -1.49 -3.54
CA TYR A 239 -16.58 -0.25 -3.47
C TYR A 239 -18.08 -0.54 -3.36
N ASP A 240 -18.64 -1.28 -4.32
CA ASP A 240 -20.07 -1.60 -4.37
C ASP A 240 -20.54 -2.29 -3.09
N MET A 241 -19.77 -3.27 -2.62
CA MET A 241 -20.04 -3.97 -1.35
C MET A 241 -20.16 -3.00 -0.16
N LEU A 242 -19.31 -1.97 -0.06
CA LEU A 242 -19.39 -1.01 1.05
C LEU A 242 -20.47 0.05 0.85
N VAL A 243 -20.70 0.47 -0.39
CA VAL A 243 -21.70 1.49 -0.72
C VAL A 243 -23.12 0.96 -0.55
N GLU A 244 -23.40 -0.27 -0.97
CA GLU A 244 -24.67 -0.95 -0.73
C GLU A 244 -25.01 -1.07 0.76
N MET A 245 -23.98 -1.11 1.60
CA MET A 245 -24.13 -1.15 3.05
C MET A 245 -24.34 0.24 3.66
N LYS A 246 -24.27 1.34 2.91
CA LYS A 246 -24.42 2.69 3.48
C LYS A 246 -25.89 3.07 3.67
N SER A 247 -26.26 3.46 4.89
CA SER A 247 -27.58 4.00 5.21
C SER A 247 -27.77 5.37 4.53
N THR A 248 -28.83 5.50 3.75
CA THR A 248 -29.24 6.75 3.08
C THR A 248 -29.65 7.85 4.06
N PHE A 249 -30.12 7.49 5.26
CA PHE A 249 -30.60 8.44 6.27
C PHE A 249 -29.50 8.91 7.23
N SER A 250 -28.61 8.01 7.67
CA SER A 250 -27.66 8.32 8.75
C SER A 250 -26.19 8.35 8.32
N ASN A 251 -25.89 8.09 7.05
CA ASN A 251 -24.53 7.91 6.51
C ASN A 251 -23.69 6.81 7.22
N ARG A 252 -24.29 6.06 8.15
CA ARG A 252 -23.67 4.92 8.84
C ARG A 252 -23.65 3.70 7.93
N LEU A 253 -22.64 2.86 8.10
CA LEU A 253 -22.60 1.55 7.43
C LEU A 253 -23.49 0.57 8.20
N ILE A 254 -24.44 -0.04 7.51
CA ILE A 254 -25.34 -1.06 8.03
C ILE A 254 -24.50 -2.27 8.39
N HIS A 255 -24.57 -2.68 9.65
CA HIS A 255 -23.85 -3.86 10.10
C HIS A 255 -24.49 -5.10 9.43
N PRO A 256 -23.71 -5.95 8.74
CA PRO A 256 -24.26 -7.14 8.15
C PRO A 256 -24.73 -8.07 9.26
N TRP A 257 -25.81 -8.81 9.05
CA TRP A 257 -26.25 -9.79 10.03
C TRP A 257 -25.13 -10.81 10.28
N CYS A 258 -24.82 -11.06 11.55
CA CYS A 258 -23.67 -11.86 11.98
C CYS A 258 -24.08 -12.87 13.04
N ASP A 259 -24.42 -14.08 12.62
CA ASP A 259 -24.74 -15.17 13.56
C ASP A 259 -23.49 -15.73 14.24
N ARG A 260 -22.40 -15.79 13.49
CA ARG A 260 -21.16 -16.43 13.95
C ARG A 260 -20.16 -15.40 14.43
N GLU A 261 -19.62 -15.62 15.63
CA GLU A 261 -18.54 -14.80 16.22
C GLU A 261 -17.33 -14.68 15.27
N ARG A 262 -17.11 -15.68 14.43
CA ARG A 262 -16.15 -15.66 13.33
C ARG A 262 -16.35 -14.49 12.38
N TYR A 263 -17.53 -14.43 11.77
CA TYR A 263 -17.86 -13.42 10.78
C TYR A 263 -17.88 -12.05 11.47
N ARG A 264 -18.40 -11.98 12.69
CA ARG A 264 -18.32 -10.78 13.55
C ARG A 264 -16.90 -10.26 13.76
N ARG A 265 -15.89 -11.13 13.79
CA ARG A 265 -14.46 -10.81 13.90
C ARG A 265 -13.72 -10.69 12.56
N SER A 266 -14.38 -10.88 11.43
CA SER A 266 -13.79 -10.61 10.11
C SER A 266 -13.66 -9.09 9.86
N PHE A 267 -13.01 -8.72 8.75
CA PHE A 267 -12.72 -7.32 8.45
C PHE A 267 -13.99 -6.48 8.36
N LEU A 268 -14.96 -6.89 7.53
CA LEU A 268 -16.13 -6.07 7.19
C LEU A 268 -16.96 -5.70 8.44
N PRO A 269 -17.39 -6.64 9.30
CA PRO A 269 -18.21 -6.29 10.46
C PRO A 269 -17.42 -5.54 11.53
N SER A 270 -16.12 -5.82 11.68
CA SER A 270 -15.26 -5.11 12.63
C SER A 270 -15.00 -3.67 12.20
N ALA A 271 -14.71 -3.46 10.92
CA ALA A 271 -14.49 -2.14 10.34
C ALA A 271 -15.77 -1.29 10.42
N ILE A 272 -16.94 -1.86 10.12
CA ILE A 272 -18.23 -1.16 10.21
C ILE A 272 -18.53 -0.72 11.65
N ARG A 273 -18.33 -1.60 12.64
CA ARG A 273 -18.52 -1.21 14.06
C ARG A 273 -17.63 -0.04 14.45
N LEU A 274 -16.35 -0.10 14.09
CA LEU A 274 -15.38 0.93 14.42
C LEU A 274 -15.67 2.24 13.69
N TYR A 275 -16.02 2.17 12.41
CA TYR A 275 -16.39 3.33 11.59
C TYR A 275 -17.66 4.03 12.09
N ASN A 276 -18.69 3.27 12.47
CA ASN A 276 -19.90 3.85 13.05
C ASN A 276 -19.64 4.45 14.44
N ALA A 277 -18.75 3.85 15.23
CA ALA A 277 -18.36 4.40 16.52
C ALA A 277 -17.52 5.68 16.39
N SER A 278 -16.66 5.79 15.38
CA SER A 278 -15.85 7.00 15.14
C SER A 278 -16.69 8.17 14.63
N THR A 279 -17.63 7.91 13.70
CA THR A 279 -18.57 8.92 13.19
C THR A 279 -19.49 9.49 14.28
N LEU A 280 -19.91 8.67 15.26
CA LEU A 280 -20.65 9.15 16.44
C LEU A 280 -19.83 10.07 17.35
N ARG A 281 -18.51 9.84 17.47
CA ARG A 281 -17.62 10.69 18.28
C ARG A 281 -17.38 12.05 17.63
N LEU A 282 -17.26 12.09 16.30
CA LEU A 282 -17.14 13.34 15.53
C LEU A 282 -18.45 14.15 15.55
N GLY A 283 -19.61 13.48 15.55
CA GLY A 283 -20.91 14.14 15.65
C GLY A 283 -21.22 14.74 17.03
N ARG A 284 -20.64 14.20 18.11
CA ARG A 284 -20.78 14.79 19.48
C ARG A 284 -19.83 15.96 19.73
N GLY A 285 -18.66 15.98 19.09
CA GLY A 285 -17.69 17.08 19.24
C GLY A 285 -18.13 18.43 18.64
N ASN A 286 -19.21 18.45 17.86
CA ASN A 286 -19.80 19.66 17.29
C ASN A 286 -21.01 20.20 18.07
N ILE A 287 -21.43 19.54 19.15
CA ILE A 287 -22.62 19.94 19.92
C ILE A 287 -22.22 20.65 21.24
N ASP A 288 -20.97 20.49 21.70
CA ASP A 288 -20.51 21.05 22.98
C ASP A 288 -19.88 22.47 22.87
N SER A 289 -19.80 23.07 21.67
CA SER A 289 -19.28 24.43 21.48
C SER A 289 -20.33 25.54 21.44
N ASP A 290 -21.63 25.20 21.41
CA ASP A 290 -22.73 26.18 21.27
C ASP A 290 -23.64 26.26 22.51
N LEU A 291 -23.18 25.82 23.69
CA LEU A 291 -23.98 25.84 24.93
C LEU A 291 -23.40 26.68 26.08
N PHE A 292 -22.46 27.59 25.78
CA PHE A 292 -21.99 28.59 26.75
C PHE A 292 -21.81 29.96 26.10
N LEU A 293 -22.89 30.55 25.61
CA LEU A 293 -23.06 32.00 25.50
C LEU A 293 -24.55 32.31 25.68
N ASP A 294 -24.92 32.55 26.94
CA ASP A 294 -25.85 33.58 27.40
C ASP A 294 -25.53 33.89 28.88
#